data_AF-A0A0F9FG08-F1
#
_entry.id   AF-A0A0F9FG08-F1
#
_cell.length_a   1.000
_cell.length_b   1.000
_cell.length_c   1.000
_cell.angle_alpha   90.00
_cell.angle_beta   90.00
_cell.angle_gamma   90.00
#
_symmetry.space_group_name_H-M   'P 1'
#
loop_
_entity.id
_entity.type
_entity.pdbx_description
1 polymer ?
#
loop_
_entity_poly.entity_id
_entity_poly.type
_entity_poly.pdbx_seq_one_letter_code
_entity_poly.pdbx_strand_id
1 'polypeptide(L)'
;SAARRLARTFSMRDEGKRRADLEALFLMGSPGSLGHSVASDLDVWLCHRDDLPEAGVLRLERKAQKLTEWASTFGIELHVFVFCAADWRTGRQRVEVTGENCGSAQHYLLLDEFYRTGIHLGGCYPLWWLIPSELEGRYRECVNKLVDYRFIRADEYIDFGAVPAIPASEFLGAGVWQLYKGIDAPWKSILKLLLIECYAKTQDQPVLSRVFKQAVFNGTTDVDILDPYIMLYQRLERWLTESEAEVRLDLVRRSLYIKAGLPLTRIEAPVEPSAEPWRARLLRELVAGWGWQSEQVEVLDNRQRWRAEEVSSLRRVVVSELTHSYRLLSEMARDHGEQSAISANDINLLGRKLYAAFQRKAGKIECVNPGLAPSLAEENLAFHHQSEQGEAGSGWLLYRDLEAPSDAFWQPVIRRSGNLAELVAWSYCNGLLTRSTRLNVRSGQGVASISEVREMLDALSGFVPFPVRPAEREALARGVRPLRNLLLINVGVDPQSHLTERGLHKLSARHDALGFSGGRENLVVTIDQVALNSWHEVSLQHYASGDTLIQCLKNILASVALDPRSVPDIEVHGHKRGHGSAIARRVQALFADVLRQFFAGG
;
A
#
# COMPACT_ATOMS: atom_id res chain seq x y z
N SER A 1 -38.33 -43.88 27.27
CA SER A 1 -38.51 -42.90 26.18
C SER A 1 -39.60 -43.38 25.24
N ALA A 2 -40.29 -42.48 24.54
CA ALA A 2 -41.30 -42.82 23.53
C ALA A 2 -40.74 -43.78 22.44
N ALA A 3 -39.45 -43.66 22.12
CA ALA A 3 -38.73 -44.53 21.18
C ALA A 3 -38.71 -46.02 21.57
N ARG A 4 -38.56 -46.35 22.86
CA ARG A 4 -38.60 -47.76 23.33
C ARG A 4 -40.00 -48.37 23.30
N ARG A 5 -41.05 -47.56 23.24
CA ARG A 5 -42.44 -48.06 23.08
C ARG A 5 -42.75 -48.45 21.64
N LEU A 6 -42.04 -47.87 20.66
CA LEU A 6 -42.23 -48.13 19.23
C LEU A 6 -41.35 -49.26 18.69
N ALA A 7 -40.17 -49.51 19.27
CA ALA A 7 -39.29 -50.62 18.90
C ALA A 7 -38.60 -51.23 20.13
N ARG A 8 -38.96 -52.50 20.45
CA ARG A 8 -38.44 -53.22 21.64
C ARG A 8 -36.92 -53.50 21.58
N THR A 9 -36.31 -53.45 20.41
CA THR A 9 -34.86 -53.60 20.19
C THR A 9 -34.08 -52.29 20.28
N PHE A 10 -34.75 -51.14 20.49
CA PHE A 10 -34.07 -49.84 20.58
C PHE A 10 -33.28 -49.71 21.89
N SER A 11 -31.96 -49.86 21.80
CA SER A 11 -31.03 -49.44 22.85
C SER A 11 -30.32 -48.15 22.42
N MET A 12 -30.56 -47.06 23.15
CA MET A 12 -29.72 -45.88 23.04
C MET A 12 -28.40 -46.23 23.73
N ARG A 13 -27.38 -46.61 22.94
CA ARG A 13 -26.02 -46.73 23.43
C ARG A 13 -25.39 -45.35 23.28
N ASP A 14 -25.12 -44.71 24.42
CA ASP A 14 -24.22 -43.58 24.42
C ASP A 14 -22.82 -44.13 24.15
N GLU A 15 -22.33 -43.98 22.92
CA GLU A 15 -21.01 -44.49 22.52
C GLU A 15 -19.85 -43.69 23.17
N GLY A 16 -20.13 -42.67 23.99
CA GLY A 16 -19.10 -41.82 24.59
C GLY A 16 -18.31 -41.01 23.56
N LYS A 17 -18.71 -41.05 22.27
CA LYS A 17 -18.14 -40.25 21.20
C LYS A 17 -18.62 -38.82 21.36
N ARG A 18 -17.82 -38.02 22.06
CA ARG A 18 -17.98 -36.58 22.11
C ARG A 18 -18.05 -36.07 20.67
N ARG A 19 -19.17 -35.45 20.27
CA ARG A 19 -19.31 -34.79 18.96
C ARG A 19 -18.15 -33.82 18.81
N ALA A 20 -17.40 -33.90 17.71
CA ALA A 20 -16.32 -32.96 17.44
C ALA A 20 -16.89 -31.53 17.43
N ASP A 21 -16.16 -30.59 18.03
CA ASP A 21 -16.55 -29.18 18.02
C ASP A 21 -16.17 -28.51 16.67
N LEU A 22 -15.17 -29.07 15.98
CA LEU A 22 -14.73 -28.65 14.66
C LEU A 22 -15.35 -29.53 13.58
N GLU A 23 -15.86 -28.91 12.53
CA GLU A 23 -16.51 -29.59 11.40
C GLU A 23 -15.57 -29.69 10.21
N ALA A 24 -14.79 -28.64 9.92
CA ALA A 24 -13.88 -28.63 8.77
C ALA A 24 -12.75 -27.60 8.92
N LEU A 25 -11.70 -27.80 8.11
CA LEU A 25 -10.57 -26.89 7.99
C LEU A 25 -10.24 -26.69 6.51
N PHE A 26 -10.13 -25.44 6.08
CA PHE A 26 -9.75 -25.09 4.71
C PHE A 26 -8.62 -24.06 4.71
N LEU A 27 -7.71 -24.20 3.75
CA LEU A 27 -6.77 -23.14 3.38
C LEU A 27 -7.31 -22.46 2.12
N MET A 28 -7.19 -21.15 1.99
CA MET A 28 -7.66 -20.42 0.79
C MET A 28 -6.65 -19.36 0.33
N GLY A 29 -6.93 -18.77 -0.84
CA GLY A 29 -6.13 -17.71 -1.42
C GLY A 29 -5.13 -18.20 -2.45
N SER A 30 -3.89 -17.73 -2.37
CA SER A 30 -2.87 -18.07 -3.37
C SER A 30 -2.20 -19.46 -3.25
N PRO A 31 -2.15 -20.16 -2.10
CA PRO A 31 -1.47 -21.46 -1.99
C PRO A 31 -1.92 -22.46 -3.06
N GLY A 32 -0.96 -23.19 -3.63
CA GLY A 32 -1.23 -24.17 -4.69
C GLY A 32 -1.47 -23.59 -6.09
N SER A 33 -1.43 -22.26 -6.27
CA SER A 33 -1.63 -21.59 -7.57
C SER A 33 -0.36 -20.95 -8.14
N LEU A 34 -0.43 -20.51 -9.40
CA LEU A 34 0.58 -19.68 -10.06
C LEU A 34 0.92 -18.43 -9.22
N GLY A 35 -0.08 -17.85 -8.56
CA GLY A 35 0.06 -16.66 -7.73
C GLY A 35 0.72 -16.91 -6.37
N HIS A 36 1.07 -18.14 -6.00
CA HIS A 36 1.70 -18.42 -4.70
C HIS A 36 3.17 -17.97 -4.68
N SER A 37 3.63 -17.40 -3.56
CA SER A 37 5.05 -17.09 -3.33
C SER A 37 5.38 -17.19 -1.85
N VAL A 38 6.68 -17.16 -1.52
CA VAL A 38 7.16 -17.17 -0.12
C VAL A 38 6.68 -15.98 0.71
N ALA A 39 6.26 -14.89 0.06
CA ALA A 39 5.71 -13.70 0.70
C ALA A 39 4.17 -13.70 0.76
N SER A 40 3.52 -14.82 0.40
CA SER A 40 2.07 -14.92 0.43
C SER A 40 1.57 -15.28 1.82
N ASP A 41 0.51 -14.59 2.22
CA ASP A 41 -0.31 -14.87 3.38
C ASP A 41 -1.03 -16.23 3.25
N LEU A 42 -1.26 -16.86 4.40
CA LEU A 42 -2.05 -18.10 4.52
C LEU A 42 -3.35 -17.80 5.27
N ASP A 43 -4.48 -17.95 4.59
CA ASP A 43 -5.80 -17.74 5.17
C ASP A 43 -6.47 -19.09 5.45
N VAL A 44 -6.80 -19.36 6.71
CA VAL A 44 -7.37 -20.62 7.17
C VAL A 44 -8.78 -20.42 7.72
N TRP A 45 -9.75 -21.14 7.17
CA TRP A 45 -11.11 -21.22 7.69
C TRP A 45 -11.21 -22.40 8.66
N LEU A 46 -11.37 -22.09 9.95
CA LEU A 46 -11.60 -23.05 11.03
C LEU A 46 -13.10 -23.12 11.31
N CYS A 47 -13.77 -24.14 10.78
CA CYS A 47 -15.22 -24.25 10.86
C CYS A 47 -15.65 -25.05 12.10
N HIS A 48 -16.56 -24.48 12.88
CA HIS A 48 -17.17 -25.13 14.04
C HIS A 48 -18.66 -25.36 13.83
N ARG A 49 -19.21 -26.30 14.59
CA ARG A 49 -20.65 -26.60 14.60
C ARG A 49 -21.47 -25.41 15.09
N ASP A 50 -22.68 -25.27 14.55
CA ASP A 50 -23.61 -24.17 14.83
C ASP A 50 -24.08 -24.08 16.29
N ASP A 51 -24.14 -25.20 17.00
CA ASP A 51 -24.54 -25.28 18.40
C ASP A 51 -23.38 -25.16 19.40
N LEU A 52 -22.17 -24.76 18.95
CA LEU A 52 -21.04 -24.53 19.85
C LEU A 52 -21.34 -23.35 20.80
N PRO A 53 -21.29 -23.53 22.14
CA PRO A 53 -21.54 -22.44 23.07
C PRO A 53 -20.54 -21.30 22.87
N GLU A 54 -20.97 -20.06 23.13
CA GLU A 54 -20.16 -18.86 22.96
C GLU A 54 -18.81 -18.92 23.69
N ALA A 55 -18.78 -19.49 24.90
CA ALA A 55 -17.54 -19.72 25.63
C ALA A 55 -16.56 -20.67 24.89
N GLY A 56 -17.08 -21.60 24.11
CA GLY A 56 -16.30 -22.48 23.22
C GLY A 56 -15.75 -21.72 22.02
N VAL A 57 -16.58 -20.90 21.37
CA VAL A 57 -16.16 -20.02 20.26
C VAL A 57 -15.02 -19.10 20.68
N LEU A 58 -15.16 -18.40 21.82
CA LEU A 58 -14.12 -17.52 22.38
C LEU A 58 -12.80 -18.26 22.68
N ARG A 59 -12.88 -19.55 23.07
CA ARG A 59 -11.69 -20.38 23.28
C ARG A 59 -11.02 -20.76 21.96
N LEU A 60 -11.81 -21.04 20.91
CA LEU A 60 -11.29 -21.30 19.57
C LEU A 60 -10.62 -20.04 18.99
N GLU A 61 -11.25 -18.87 19.11
CA GLU A 61 -10.67 -17.59 18.67
C GLU A 61 -9.36 -17.29 19.38
N ARG A 62 -9.30 -17.49 20.71
CA ARG A 62 -8.05 -17.35 21.47
C ARG A 62 -6.98 -18.33 21.01
N LYS A 63 -7.36 -19.55 20.64
CA LYS A 63 -6.42 -20.55 20.11
C LYS A 63 -5.93 -20.14 18.71
N ALA A 64 -6.82 -19.67 17.85
CA ALA A 64 -6.51 -19.15 16.53
C ALA A 64 -5.50 -18.00 16.60
N GLN A 65 -5.73 -17.01 17.48
CA GLN A 65 -4.80 -15.91 17.72
C GLN A 65 -3.41 -16.40 18.15
N LYS A 66 -3.34 -17.35 19.10
CA LYS A 66 -2.07 -17.94 19.54
C LYS A 66 -1.34 -18.69 18.44
N LEU A 67 -2.06 -19.32 17.52
CA LEU A 67 -1.46 -20.00 16.36
C LEU A 67 -0.90 -18.98 15.36
N THR A 68 -1.60 -17.87 15.12
CA THR A 68 -1.10 -16.74 14.32
C THR A 68 0.18 -16.15 14.94
N GLU A 69 0.17 -15.88 16.25
CA GLU A 69 1.34 -15.39 16.98
C GLU A 69 2.51 -16.39 16.88
N TRP A 70 2.25 -17.68 17.06
CA TRP A 70 3.27 -18.73 16.95
C TRP A 70 3.83 -18.84 15.53
N ALA A 71 2.99 -18.81 14.49
CA ALA A 71 3.41 -18.84 13.08
C ALA A 71 4.30 -17.64 12.73
N SER A 72 4.00 -16.46 13.28
CA SER A 72 4.81 -15.26 13.08
C SER A 72 6.26 -15.42 13.57
N THR A 73 6.51 -16.27 14.57
CA THR A 73 7.87 -16.58 15.04
C THR A 73 8.73 -17.32 14.00
N PHE A 74 8.09 -17.92 13.00
CA PHE A 74 8.75 -18.54 11.85
C PHE A 74 8.74 -17.64 10.60
N GLY A 75 8.28 -16.39 10.71
CA GLY A 75 8.10 -15.49 9.58
C GLY A 75 6.93 -15.87 8.66
N ILE A 76 5.98 -16.69 9.14
CA ILE A 76 4.80 -17.08 8.37
C ILE A 76 3.65 -16.14 8.75
N GLU A 77 3.11 -15.45 7.76
CA GLU A 77 1.89 -14.66 7.92
C GLU A 77 0.66 -15.58 7.81
N LEU A 78 0.14 -16.02 8.96
CA LEU A 78 -1.01 -16.93 9.06
C LEU A 78 -2.21 -16.22 9.69
N HIS A 79 -3.33 -16.19 8.98
CA HIS A 79 -4.61 -15.70 9.48
C HIS A 79 -5.57 -16.88 9.67
N VAL A 80 -5.98 -17.12 10.93
CA VAL A 80 -6.93 -18.20 11.27
C VAL A 80 -8.27 -17.59 11.66
N PHE A 81 -9.27 -17.82 10.82
CA PHE A 81 -10.61 -17.27 10.98
C PHE A 81 -11.57 -18.35 11.51
N VAL A 82 -12.25 -18.05 12.61
CA VAL A 82 -13.21 -18.96 13.24
C VAL A 82 -14.60 -18.75 12.63
N PHE A 83 -15.15 -19.78 11.98
CA PHE A 83 -16.38 -19.68 11.20
C PHE A 83 -17.47 -20.65 11.64
N CYS A 84 -18.72 -20.20 11.54
CA CYS A 84 -19.89 -21.07 11.49
C CYS A 84 -20.54 -20.96 10.11
N ALA A 85 -20.70 -22.09 9.42
CA ALA A 85 -21.29 -22.10 8.08
C ALA A 85 -22.78 -21.71 8.06
N ALA A 86 -23.52 -21.99 9.14
CA ALA A 86 -24.91 -21.57 9.28
C ALA A 86 -25.03 -20.04 9.40
N ASP A 87 -24.19 -19.43 10.23
CA ASP A 87 -24.12 -17.97 10.37
C ASP A 87 -23.72 -17.30 9.04
N TRP A 88 -22.67 -17.84 8.39
CA TRP A 88 -22.20 -17.38 7.08
C TRP A 88 -23.33 -17.33 6.03
N ARG A 89 -24.09 -18.42 5.87
CA ARG A 89 -25.21 -18.50 4.90
C ARG A 89 -26.31 -17.46 5.15
N THR A 90 -26.49 -17.03 6.39
CA THR A 90 -27.50 -16.02 6.75
C THR A 90 -26.96 -14.59 6.71
N GLY A 91 -25.71 -14.40 6.25
CA GLY A 91 -25.04 -13.10 6.21
C GLY A 91 -24.68 -12.56 7.60
N ARG A 92 -24.74 -13.39 8.64
CA ARG A 92 -24.38 -13.01 10.02
C ARG A 92 -22.92 -13.36 10.23
N GLN A 93 -22.01 -12.41 10.09
CA GLN A 93 -20.60 -12.64 10.38
C GLN A 93 -20.24 -12.04 11.74
N ARG A 94 -19.70 -12.87 12.65
CA ARG A 94 -19.09 -12.42 13.92
C ARG A 94 -17.67 -11.91 13.70
N VAL A 95 -16.97 -12.48 12.74
CA VAL A 95 -15.61 -12.10 12.38
C VAL A 95 -15.71 -10.92 11.43
N GLU A 96 -15.48 -9.72 11.95
CA GLU A 96 -14.90 -8.66 11.13
C GLU A 96 -13.58 -9.23 10.61
N VAL A 97 -13.50 -9.58 9.32
CA VAL A 97 -12.22 -9.88 8.68
C VAL A 97 -11.34 -8.66 8.95
N THR A 98 -10.38 -8.85 9.85
CA THR A 98 -9.77 -7.76 10.61
C THR A 98 -9.09 -6.76 9.68
N GLY A 99 -9.40 -5.48 9.89
CA GLY A 99 -8.55 -4.38 9.44
C GLY A 99 -9.23 -3.19 8.77
N GLU A 100 -10.57 -3.07 8.78
CA GLU A 100 -11.41 -1.85 8.64
C GLU A 100 -12.71 -2.15 7.88
N ASN A 101 -13.84 -2.21 8.60
CA ASN A 101 -15.26 -2.07 8.19
C ASN A 101 -15.81 -2.73 6.91
N CYS A 102 -15.10 -3.61 6.20
CA CYS A 102 -15.59 -4.22 4.96
C CYS A 102 -15.94 -5.71 5.05
N GLY A 103 -15.76 -6.37 6.20
CA GLY A 103 -16.04 -7.81 6.37
C GLY A 103 -17.50 -8.18 6.07
N SER A 104 -18.46 -7.34 6.45
CA SER A 104 -19.88 -7.52 6.13
C SER A 104 -20.25 -7.21 4.68
N ALA A 105 -19.31 -6.72 3.86
CA ALA A 105 -19.57 -6.22 2.50
C ALA A 105 -19.02 -7.13 1.39
N GLN A 106 -18.57 -8.35 1.68
CA GLN A 106 -17.96 -9.27 0.70
C GLN A 106 -18.40 -10.74 0.89
N HIS A 107 -19.69 -11.01 1.10
CA HIS A 107 -20.17 -12.39 1.32
C HIS A 107 -20.00 -13.26 0.05
N TYR A 108 -20.63 -12.89 -1.06
CA TYR A 108 -20.57 -13.67 -2.29
C TYR A 108 -19.23 -13.57 -3.01
N LEU A 109 -18.55 -12.42 -2.96
CA LEU A 109 -17.21 -12.27 -3.52
C LEU A 109 -16.17 -13.15 -2.81
N LEU A 110 -16.23 -13.22 -1.48
CA LEU A 110 -15.32 -14.11 -0.73
C LEU A 110 -15.67 -15.58 -0.97
N LEU A 111 -16.96 -15.91 -1.10
CA LEU A 111 -17.39 -17.27 -1.40
C LEU A 111 -16.99 -17.71 -2.81
N ASP A 112 -17.02 -16.80 -3.80
CA ASP A 112 -16.47 -17.03 -5.13
C ASP A 112 -14.96 -17.31 -5.09
N GLU A 113 -14.20 -16.53 -4.32
CA GLU A 113 -12.77 -16.77 -4.10
C GLU A 113 -12.51 -18.10 -3.38
N PHE A 114 -13.28 -18.41 -2.34
CA PHE A 114 -13.18 -19.67 -1.60
C PHE A 114 -13.42 -20.88 -2.51
N TYR A 115 -14.47 -20.88 -3.32
CA TYR A 115 -14.80 -22.04 -4.14
C TYR A 115 -13.80 -22.32 -5.25
N ARG A 116 -13.08 -21.31 -5.74
CA ARG A 116 -12.01 -21.50 -6.73
C ARG A 116 -10.63 -21.75 -6.11
N THR A 117 -10.38 -21.34 -4.86
CA THR A 117 -9.04 -21.42 -4.24
C THR A 117 -8.92 -22.37 -3.05
N GLY A 118 -10.04 -22.87 -2.52
CA GLY A 118 -10.09 -23.63 -1.28
C GLY A 118 -9.39 -24.99 -1.38
N ILE A 119 -8.43 -25.22 -0.48
CA ILE A 119 -7.78 -26.50 -0.25
C ILE A 119 -8.38 -27.10 1.02
N HIS A 120 -9.00 -28.27 0.87
CA HIS A 120 -9.56 -29.02 1.99
C HIS A 120 -8.43 -29.67 2.82
N LEU A 121 -8.25 -29.20 4.06
CA LEU A 121 -7.23 -29.72 4.97
C LEU A 121 -7.77 -30.87 5.83
N GLY A 122 -9.06 -30.90 6.12
CA GLY A 122 -9.72 -32.02 6.78
C GLY A 122 -11.12 -31.71 7.31
N GLY A 123 -11.85 -32.76 7.66
CA GLY A 123 -13.24 -32.69 8.12
C GLY A 123 -14.25 -32.83 6.99
N CYS A 124 -15.34 -32.09 7.08
CA CYS A 124 -16.46 -32.14 6.15
C CYS A 124 -16.14 -31.44 4.82
N TYR A 125 -16.57 -32.03 3.70
CA TYR A 125 -16.39 -31.42 2.38
C TYR A 125 -17.47 -30.36 2.08
N PRO A 126 -17.20 -29.33 1.25
CA PRO A 126 -18.21 -28.35 0.88
C PRO A 126 -19.34 -29.00 0.07
N LEU A 127 -20.58 -28.92 0.55
CA LEU A 127 -21.76 -29.49 -0.10
C LEU A 127 -21.97 -28.92 -1.51
N TRP A 128 -21.48 -27.71 -1.77
CA TRP A 128 -21.58 -27.03 -3.06
C TRP A 128 -21.09 -27.85 -4.26
N TRP A 129 -20.08 -28.71 -4.05
CA TRP A 129 -19.57 -29.62 -5.09
C TRP A 129 -20.56 -30.70 -5.50
N LEU A 130 -21.55 -31.04 -4.68
CA LEU A 130 -22.53 -32.08 -4.99
C LEU A 130 -23.69 -31.58 -5.86
N ILE A 131 -23.81 -30.27 -6.05
CA ILE A 131 -24.89 -29.67 -6.85
C ILE A 131 -24.31 -29.35 -8.23
N PRO A 132 -24.85 -29.87 -9.34
CA PRO A 132 -24.41 -29.49 -10.69
C PRO A 132 -24.46 -27.98 -10.94
N SER A 133 -23.52 -27.46 -11.75
CA SER A 133 -23.41 -26.04 -12.06
C SER A 133 -24.63 -25.46 -12.76
N GLU A 134 -25.36 -26.27 -13.53
CA GLU A 134 -26.61 -25.88 -14.21
C GLU A 134 -27.77 -25.72 -13.23
N LEU A 135 -27.67 -26.34 -12.05
CA LEU A 135 -28.67 -26.32 -10.99
C LEU A 135 -28.35 -25.30 -9.88
N GLU A 136 -27.35 -24.44 -10.07
CA GLU A 136 -26.95 -23.41 -9.09
C GLU A 136 -28.11 -22.50 -8.69
N GLY A 137 -28.98 -22.11 -9.64
CA GLY A 137 -30.18 -21.30 -9.36
C GLY A 137 -31.24 -22.01 -8.52
N ARG A 138 -31.17 -23.35 -8.41
CA ARG A 138 -32.06 -24.21 -7.61
C ARG A 138 -31.33 -24.87 -6.44
N TYR A 139 -30.19 -24.31 -6.04
CA TYR A 139 -29.30 -24.89 -5.05
C TYR A 139 -30.04 -25.44 -3.82
N ARG A 140 -30.88 -24.61 -3.19
CA ARG A 140 -31.57 -24.99 -1.95
C ARG A 140 -32.51 -26.17 -2.12
N GLU A 141 -33.20 -26.26 -3.26
CA GLU A 141 -34.06 -27.41 -3.57
C GLU A 141 -33.24 -28.70 -3.71
N CYS A 142 -32.08 -28.63 -4.36
CA CYS A 142 -31.19 -29.77 -4.52
C CYS A 142 -30.58 -30.20 -3.18
N VAL A 143 -30.13 -29.25 -2.35
CA VAL A 143 -29.65 -29.53 -0.98
C VAL A 143 -30.72 -30.26 -0.17
N ASN A 144 -31.94 -29.72 -0.14
CA ASN A 144 -33.05 -30.33 0.61
C ASN A 144 -33.31 -31.76 0.12
N LYS A 145 -33.30 -32.02 -1.19
CA LYS A 145 -33.46 -33.39 -1.71
C LYS A 145 -32.33 -34.33 -1.28
N LEU A 146 -31.08 -33.89 -1.33
CA LEU A 146 -29.94 -34.72 -0.91
C LEU A 146 -30.02 -35.07 0.58
N VAL A 147 -30.42 -34.10 1.41
CA VAL A 147 -30.50 -34.24 2.87
C VAL A 147 -31.75 -35.00 3.30
N ASP A 148 -32.93 -34.58 2.87
CA ASP A 148 -34.23 -35.14 3.30
C ASP A 148 -34.40 -36.58 2.84
N TYR A 149 -33.91 -36.92 1.64
CA TYR A 149 -33.91 -38.29 1.12
C TYR A 149 -32.70 -39.10 1.56
N ARG A 150 -31.79 -38.51 2.36
CA ARG A 150 -30.60 -39.16 2.94
C ARG A 150 -29.66 -39.77 1.88
N PHE A 151 -29.51 -39.09 0.75
CA PHE A 151 -28.49 -39.46 -0.25
C PHE A 151 -27.07 -39.13 0.23
N ILE A 152 -26.94 -38.21 1.19
CA ILE A 152 -25.69 -37.85 1.85
C ILE A 152 -25.84 -37.92 3.36
N ARG A 153 -24.74 -38.15 4.06
CA ARG A 153 -24.73 -38.20 5.52
C ARG A 153 -24.50 -36.81 6.11
N ALA A 154 -25.24 -36.50 7.18
CA ALA A 154 -25.20 -35.18 7.82
C ALA A 154 -23.85 -34.85 8.49
N ASP A 155 -22.98 -35.83 8.70
CA ASP A 155 -21.65 -35.68 9.31
C ASP A 155 -20.51 -35.60 8.29
N GLU A 156 -20.80 -35.57 6.98
CA GLU A 156 -19.79 -35.60 5.92
C GLU A 156 -19.65 -34.28 5.16
N TYR A 157 -20.59 -33.34 5.31
CA TYR A 157 -20.61 -32.11 4.52
C TYR A 157 -20.75 -30.84 5.37
N ILE A 158 -20.28 -29.73 4.80
CA ILE A 158 -20.49 -28.37 5.30
C ILE A 158 -21.14 -27.52 4.20
N ASP A 159 -22.20 -26.79 4.53
CA ASP A 159 -22.98 -25.98 3.57
C ASP A 159 -22.69 -24.49 3.77
N PHE A 160 -21.88 -23.91 2.87
CA PHE A 160 -21.64 -22.46 2.81
C PHE A 160 -22.61 -21.72 1.87
N GLY A 161 -23.46 -22.44 1.13
CA GLY A 161 -24.41 -21.86 0.17
C GLY A 161 -23.91 -21.74 -1.27
N ALA A 162 -24.78 -21.30 -2.17
CA ALA A 162 -24.47 -21.03 -3.58
C ALA A 162 -23.90 -19.61 -3.80
N VAL A 163 -23.39 -19.37 -5.02
CA VAL A 163 -23.05 -18.02 -5.51
C VAL A 163 -23.97 -17.67 -6.69
N PRO A 164 -25.25 -17.32 -6.45
CA PRO A 164 -26.20 -17.10 -7.53
C PRO A 164 -25.89 -15.83 -8.33
N ALA A 165 -25.66 -14.72 -7.64
CA ALA A 165 -25.28 -13.41 -8.17
C ALA A 165 -24.61 -12.60 -7.05
N ILE A 166 -23.71 -11.69 -7.43
CA ILE A 166 -23.06 -10.77 -6.49
C ILE A 166 -23.87 -9.46 -6.47
N PRO A 167 -24.39 -9.01 -5.32
CA PRO A 167 -25.09 -7.74 -5.20
C PRO A 167 -24.20 -6.55 -5.52
N ALA A 168 -24.78 -5.48 -6.10
CA ALA A 168 -24.04 -4.25 -6.41
C ALA A 168 -23.35 -3.62 -5.18
N SER A 169 -23.97 -3.74 -4.00
CA SER A 169 -23.43 -3.28 -2.73
C SER A 169 -22.12 -4.01 -2.33
N GLU A 170 -21.94 -5.27 -2.73
CA GLU A 170 -20.69 -6.00 -2.49
C GLU A 170 -19.55 -5.55 -3.41
N PHE A 171 -19.84 -5.20 -4.66
CA PHE A 171 -18.82 -4.65 -5.55
C PHE A 171 -18.26 -3.32 -5.01
N LEU A 172 -19.14 -2.46 -4.49
CA LEU A 172 -18.70 -1.22 -3.85
C LEU A 172 -17.89 -1.52 -2.58
N GLY A 173 -18.42 -2.40 -1.73
CA GLY A 173 -17.78 -3.01 -0.56
C GLY A 173 -16.32 -3.39 -0.79
N ALA A 174 -16.16 -4.33 -1.72
CA ALA A 174 -14.89 -4.93 -2.08
C ALA A 174 -13.98 -3.98 -2.84
N GLY A 175 -14.52 -3.17 -3.75
CA GLY A 175 -13.75 -2.24 -4.54
C GLY A 175 -13.08 -1.17 -3.68
N VAL A 176 -13.81 -0.60 -2.70
CA VAL A 176 -13.26 0.37 -1.74
C VAL A 176 -12.11 -0.25 -0.95
N TRP A 177 -12.28 -1.48 -0.47
CA TRP A 177 -11.26 -2.20 0.27
C TRP A 177 -10.00 -2.49 -0.57
N GLN A 178 -10.18 -3.05 -1.77
CA GLN A 178 -9.05 -3.35 -2.66
C GLN A 178 -8.34 -2.08 -3.11
N LEU A 179 -9.06 -0.99 -3.34
CA LEU A 179 -8.46 0.31 -3.64
C LEU A 179 -7.69 0.86 -2.44
N TYR A 180 -8.21 0.74 -1.22
CA TYR A 180 -7.53 1.16 0.00
C TYR A 180 -6.20 0.43 0.21
N LYS A 181 -6.18 -0.90 -0.02
CA LYS A 181 -4.96 -1.73 0.01
C LYS A 181 -4.05 -1.43 -1.19
N GLY A 182 -4.61 -1.15 -2.36
CA GLY A 182 -3.89 -0.88 -3.60
C GLY A 182 -3.07 0.40 -3.58
N ILE A 183 -3.44 1.37 -2.75
CA ILE A 183 -2.65 2.60 -2.52
C ILE A 183 -1.28 2.26 -1.92
N ASP A 184 -1.20 1.24 -1.06
CA ASP A 184 0.02 0.86 -0.33
C ASP A 184 0.73 -0.35 -0.97
N ALA A 185 -0.04 -1.27 -1.57
CA ALA A 185 0.44 -2.51 -2.19
C ALA A 185 -0.33 -2.80 -3.50
N PRO A 186 0.06 -2.19 -4.62
CA PRO A 186 -0.76 -2.15 -5.84
C PRO A 186 -0.89 -3.50 -6.55
N TRP A 187 0.18 -4.30 -6.65
CA TRP A 187 0.21 -5.46 -7.56
C TRP A 187 -0.86 -6.54 -7.31
N LYS A 188 -1.02 -6.98 -6.06
CA LYS A 188 -2.07 -7.96 -5.67
C LYS A 188 -3.46 -7.32 -5.79
N SER A 189 -3.57 -6.05 -5.39
CA SER A 189 -4.83 -5.33 -5.28
C SER A 189 -5.42 -4.97 -6.64
N ILE A 190 -4.59 -4.63 -7.64
CA ILE A 190 -5.00 -4.32 -9.01
C ILE A 190 -5.75 -5.50 -9.64
N LEU A 191 -5.21 -6.73 -9.54
CA LEU A 191 -5.86 -7.91 -10.11
C LEU A 191 -7.26 -8.13 -9.52
N LYS A 192 -7.40 -7.99 -8.20
CA LYS A 192 -8.69 -8.15 -7.52
C LYS A 192 -9.65 -6.99 -7.84
N LEU A 193 -9.13 -5.76 -7.88
CA LEU A 193 -9.89 -4.55 -8.17
C LEU A 193 -10.49 -4.58 -9.59
N LEU A 194 -9.70 -4.94 -10.59
CA LEU A 194 -10.19 -5.09 -11.97
C LEU A 194 -11.14 -6.28 -12.10
N LEU A 195 -10.98 -7.36 -11.33
CA LEU A 195 -11.95 -8.45 -11.34
C LEU A 195 -13.31 -8.00 -10.79
N ILE A 196 -13.31 -7.21 -9.72
CA ILE A 196 -14.54 -6.62 -9.16
C ILE A 196 -15.22 -5.71 -10.19
N GLU A 197 -14.45 -4.86 -10.87
CA GLU A 197 -14.96 -4.01 -11.95
C GLU A 197 -15.52 -4.84 -13.12
N CYS A 198 -14.79 -5.86 -13.56
CA CYS A 198 -15.22 -6.77 -14.61
C CYS A 198 -16.56 -7.42 -14.25
N TYR A 199 -16.71 -7.96 -13.04
CA TYR A 199 -17.98 -8.53 -12.57
C TYR A 199 -19.09 -7.50 -12.50
N ALA A 200 -18.81 -6.29 -12.01
CA ALA A 200 -19.81 -5.23 -11.94
C ALA A 200 -20.34 -4.82 -13.33
N LYS A 201 -19.50 -4.91 -14.37
CA LYS A 201 -19.83 -4.59 -15.77
C LYS A 201 -20.36 -5.77 -16.59
N THR A 202 -20.14 -7.01 -16.17
CA THR A 202 -20.50 -8.24 -16.90
C THR A 202 -21.38 -9.17 -16.06
N GLN A 203 -22.41 -8.62 -15.41
CA GLN A 203 -23.29 -9.36 -14.49
C GLN A 203 -24.09 -10.50 -15.16
N ASP A 204 -24.21 -10.47 -16.49
CA ASP A 204 -24.80 -11.52 -17.31
C ASP A 204 -23.88 -12.75 -17.44
N GLN A 205 -22.57 -12.58 -17.24
CA GLN A 205 -21.61 -13.67 -17.28
C GLN A 205 -21.50 -14.36 -15.91
N PRO A 206 -21.27 -15.68 -15.87
CA PRO A 206 -21.05 -16.39 -14.60
C PRO A 206 -19.77 -15.91 -13.91
N VAL A 207 -19.78 -15.90 -12.57
CA VAL A 207 -18.59 -15.69 -11.73
C VAL A 207 -17.58 -16.82 -11.88
N LEU A 208 -16.32 -16.62 -11.47
CA LEU A 208 -15.23 -17.57 -11.75
C LEU A 208 -15.41 -18.91 -11.03
N SER A 209 -15.98 -18.94 -9.82
CA SER A 209 -16.31 -20.19 -9.12
C SER A 209 -17.27 -21.07 -9.95
N ARG A 210 -18.28 -20.46 -10.58
CA ARG A 210 -19.21 -21.19 -11.46
C ARG A 210 -18.53 -21.68 -12.73
N VAL A 211 -17.64 -20.88 -13.33
CA VAL A 211 -16.84 -21.31 -14.49
C VAL A 211 -15.91 -22.48 -14.11
N PHE A 212 -15.23 -22.38 -12.97
CA PHE A 212 -14.36 -23.42 -12.42
C PHE A 212 -15.14 -24.72 -12.19
N LYS A 213 -16.28 -24.63 -11.51
CA LYS A 213 -17.18 -25.77 -11.28
C LYS A 213 -17.63 -26.42 -12.57
N GLN A 214 -18.11 -25.62 -13.54
CA GLN A 214 -18.56 -26.15 -14.83
C GLN A 214 -17.44 -26.89 -15.56
N ALA A 215 -16.21 -26.37 -15.55
CA ALA A 215 -15.06 -27.02 -16.16
C ALA A 215 -14.79 -28.40 -15.51
N VAL A 216 -14.80 -28.47 -14.18
CA VAL A 216 -14.64 -29.73 -13.43
C VAL A 216 -15.77 -30.73 -13.78
N PHE A 217 -17.03 -30.27 -13.82
CA PHE A 217 -18.17 -31.12 -14.19
C PHE A 217 -18.12 -31.61 -15.64
N ASN A 218 -17.52 -30.82 -16.53
CA ASN A 218 -17.26 -31.21 -17.92
C ASN A 218 -16.05 -32.15 -18.08
N GLY A 219 -15.41 -32.56 -16.98
CA GLY A 219 -14.29 -33.49 -16.97
C GLY A 219 -12.94 -32.83 -17.24
N THR A 220 -12.81 -31.51 -17.13
CA THR A 220 -11.50 -30.86 -17.15
C THR A 220 -10.71 -31.26 -15.89
N THR A 221 -9.59 -31.96 -16.08
CA THR A 221 -8.68 -32.39 -15.01
C THR A 221 -7.32 -31.70 -15.07
N ASP A 222 -7.09 -30.87 -16.08
CA ASP A 222 -5.86 -30.12 -16.24
C ASP A 222 -5.78 -28.99 -15.20
N VAL A 223 -4.85 -29.14 -14.26
CA VAL A 223 -4.65 -28.20 -13.15
C VAL A 223 -4.11 -26.86 -13.61
N ASP A 224 -3.41 -26.79 -14.76
CA ASP A 224 -2.87 -25.53 -15.29
C ASP A 224 -4.01 -24.66 -15.84
N ILE A 225 -4.99 -25.27 -16.51
CA ILE A 225 -6.20 -24.60 -17.00
C ILE A 225 -7.10 -24.16 -15.85
N LEU A 226 -7.20 -25.00 -14.82
CA LEU A 226 -8.02 -24.76 -13.64
C LEU A 226 -7.34 -23.84 -12.60
N ASP A 227 -6.11 -23.41 -12.83
CA ASP A 227 -5.40 -22.53 -11.89
C ASP A 227 -6.21 -21.22 -11.66
N PRO A 228 -6.50 -20.85 -10.39
CA PRO A 228 -7.38 -19.72 -10.10
C PRO A 228 -6.86 -18.36 -10.56
N TYR A 229 -5.53 -18.21 -10.70
CA TYR A 229 -4.92 -16.98 -11.23
C TYR A 229 -4.90 -16.97 -12.76
N ILE A 230 -4.78 -18.13 -13.41
CA ILE A 230 -4.97 -18.26 -14.87
C ILE A 230 -6.40 -17.90 -15.26
N MET A 231 -7.40 -18.48 -14.57
CA MET A 231 -8.80 -18.19 -14.85
C MET A 231 -9.14 -16.71 -14.63
N LEU A 232 -8.59 -16.10 -13.56
CA LEU A 232 -8.72 -14.67 -13.31
C LEU A 232 -8.10 -13.86 -14.45
N TYR A 233 -6.87 -14.18 -14.84
CA TYR A 233 -6.16 -13.50 -15.93
C TYR A 233 -6.94 -13.57 -17.24
N GLN A 234 -7.37 -14.77 -17.66
CA GLN A 234 -8.09 -14.98 -18.92
C GLN A 234 -9.43 -14.22 -18.95
N ARG A 235 -10.13 -14.13 -17.80
CA ARG A 235 -11.35 -13.31 -17.68
C ARG A 235 -11.03 -11.83 -17.94
N LEU A 236 -9.99 -11.30 -17.31
CA LEU A 236 -9.59 -9.90 -17.47
C LEU A 236 -9.04 -9.62 -18.87
N GLU A 237 -8.24 -10.52 -19.43
CA GLU A 237 -7.69 -10.39 -20.78
C GLU A 237 -8.79 -10.28 -21.82
N ARG A 238 -9.78 -11.18 -21.78
CA ARG A 238 -10.92 -11.14 -22.70
C ARG A 238 -11.67 -9.81 -22.58
N TRP A 239 -12.07 -9.45 -21.36
CA TRP A 239 -12.85 -8.24 -21.10
C TRP A 239 -12.12 -6.95 -21.51
N LEU A 240 -10.82 -6.84 -21.23
CA LEU A 240 -10.02 -5.65 -21.57
C LEU A 240 -9.68 -5.60 -23.07
N THR A 241 -9.53 -6.74 -23.73
CA THR A 241 -9.33 -6.80 -25.19
C THR A 241 -10.61 -6.37 -25.93
N GLU A 242 -11.78 -6.88 -25.51
CA GLU A 242 -13.09 -6.48 -26.06
C GLU A 242 -13.38 -4.99 -25.83
N SER A 243 -12.82 -4.41 -24.77
CA SER A 243 -12.96 -2.99 -24.44
C SER A 243 -11.83 -2.11 -25.02
N GLU A 244 -10.94 -2.66 -25.86
CA GLU A 244 -9.78 -1.96 -26.46
C GLU A 244 -8.86 -1.26 -25.43
N ALA A 245 -8.76 -1.82 -24.22
CA ALA A 245 -8.08 -1.22 -23.09
C ALA A 245 -6.64 -1.74 -22.91
N GLU A 246 -5.80 -1.62 -23.94
CA GLU A 246 -4.45 -2.22 -24.00
C GLU A 246 -3.54 -1.83 -22.81
N VAL A 247 -3.55 -0.56 -22.40
CA VAL A 247 -2.73 -0.08 -21.27
C VAL A 247 -3.12 -0.75 -19.96
N ARG A 248 -4.43 -0.99 -19.75
CA ARG A 248 -4.93 -1.69 -18.56
C ARG A 248 -4.59 -3.18 -18.62
N LEU A 249 -4.65 -3.77 -19.82
CA LEU A 249 -4.26 -5.17 -20.03
C LEU A 249 -2.78 -5.40 -19.74
N ASP A 250 -1.89 -4.52 -20.21
CA ASP A 250 -0.46 -4.59 -19.89
C ASP A 250 -0.22 -4.47 -18.37
N LEU A 251 -0.98 -3.61 -17.68
CA LEU A 251 -0.91 -3.50 -16.22
C LEU A 251 -1.35 -4.80 -15.51
N VAL A 252 -2.40 -5.48 -15.99
CA VAL A 252 -2.82 -6.80 -15.49
C VAL A 252 -1.72 -7.84 -15.68
N ARG A 253 -1.11 -7.90 -16.88
CA ARG A 253 -0.01 -8.83 -17.18
C ARG A 253 1.20 -8.59 -16.26
N ARG A 254 1.64 -7.34 -16.09
CA ARG A 254 2.70 -6.97 -15.14
C ARG A 254 2.36 -7.35 -13.70
N SER A 255 1.11 -7.09 -13.28
CA SER A 255 0.64 -7.40 -11.93
C SER A 255 0.65 -8.90 -11.66
N LEU A 256 0.19 -9.71 -12.63
CA LEU A 256 0.25 -11.18 -12.53
C LEU A 256 1.70 -11.68 -12.49
N TYR A 257 2.56 -11.19 -13.37
CA TYR A 257 3.98 -11.56 -13.42
C TYR A 257 4.68 -11.30 -12.09
N ILE A 258 4.50 -10.10 -11.53
CA ILE A 258 5.10 -9.71 -10.25
C ILE A 258 4.48 -10.50 -9.09
N LYS A 259 3.16 -10.81 -9.15
CA LYS A 259 2.51 -11.63 -8.12
C LYS A 259 2.99 -13.08 -8.12
N ALA A 260 3.26 -13.65 -9.28
CA ALA A 260 3.81 -15.00 -9.41
C ALA A 260 5.19 -15.11 -8.74
N GLY A 261 6.00 -14.04 -8.81
CA GLY A 261 7.27 -13.95 -8.09
C GLY A 261 8.33 -14.94 -8.59
N LEU A 262 8.30 -15.26 -9.89
CA LEU A 262 9.20 -16.21 -10.55
C LEU A 262 10.09 -15.49 -11.55
N PRO A 263 11.39 -15.28 -11.25
CA PRO A 263 12.26 -14.54 -12.14
C PRO A 263 12.71 -15.39 -13.34
N LEU A 264 11.94 -15.35 -14.44
CA LEU A 264 12.11 -16.28 -15.57
C LEU A 264 13.48 -16.19 -16.25
N THR A 265 14.13 -15.03 -16.26
CA THR A 265 15.48 -14.82 -16.83
C THR A 265 16.58 -15.51 -16.02
N ARG A 266 16.32 -15.82 -14.74
CA ARG A 266 17.29 -16.47 -13.83
C ARG A 266 17.01 -17.94 -13.62
N ILE A 267 15.84 -18.41 -14.04
CA ILE A 267 15.48 -19.82 -14.02
C ILE A 267 15.94 -20.38 -15.36
N GLU A 268 17.03 -21.16 -15.36
CA GLU A 268 17.48 -21.85 -16.56
C GLU A 268 16.32 -22.65 -17.17
N ALA A 269 16.13 -22.51 -18.48
CA ALA A 269 15.23 -23.38 -19.22
C ALA A 269 15.86 -24.78 -19.19
N PRO A 270 15.25 -25.77 -18.54
CA PRO A 270 15.87 -27.08 -18.44
C PRO A 270 15.97 -27.72 -19.82
N VAL A 271 17.00 -28.55 -20.00
CA VAL A 271 17.21 -29.33 -21.24
C VAL A 271 16.04 -30.27 -21.52
N GLU A 272 15.34 -30.72 -20.46
CA GLU A 272 14.10 -31.48 -20.55
C GLU A 272 12.92 -30.71 -19.91
N PRO A 273 11.76 -30.59 -20.58
CA PRO A 273 10.58 -29.91 -20.06
C PRO A 273 10.03 -30.49 -18.75
N SER A 274 10.32 -31.76 -18.45
CA SER A 274 9.89 -32.49 -17.26
C SER A 274 10.59 -32.03 -15.96
N ALA A 275 11.75 -31.38 -16.07
CA ALA A 275 12.53 -30.89 -14.93
C ALA A 275 12.17 -29.45 -14.53
N GLU A 276 11.30 -28.79 -15.30
CA GLU A 276 10.90 -27.41 -15.07
C GLU A 276 9.84 -27.31 -13.95
N PRO A 277 9.99 -26.40 -12.98
CA PRO A 277 8.91 -26.12 -12.04
C PRO A 277 7.64 -25.69 -12.81
N TRP A 278 6.53 -26.40 -12.60
CA TRP A 278 5.29 -26.23 -13.38
C TRP A 278 4.82 -24.76 -13.47
N ARG A 279 4.94 -23.98 -12.38
CA ARG A 279 4.57 -22.55 -12.38
C ARG A 279 5.43 -21.71 -13.31
N ALA A 280 6.72 -22.03 -13.41
CA ALA A 280 7.64 -21.31 -14.28
C ALA A 280 7.32 -21.62 -15.75
N ARG A 281 6.98 -22.88 -16.07
CA ARG A 281 6.49 -23.29 -17.38
C ARG A 281 5.22 -22.53 -17.78
N LEU A 282 4.22 -22.58 -16.91
CA LEU A 282 2.95 -21.89 -17.12
C LEU A 282 3.12 -20.37 -17.31
N LEU A 283 4.00 -19.74 -16.52
CA LEU A 283 4.30 -18.32 -16.67
C LEU A 283 5.06 -18.01 -17.96
N ARG A 284 5.98 -18.87 -18.41
CA ARG A 284 6.68 -18.74 -19.70
C ARG A 284 5.70 -18.82 -20.87
N GLU A 285 4.76 -19.76 -20.82
CA GLU A 285 3.71 -19.90 -21.85
C GLU A 285 2.87 -18.62 -21.95
N LEU A 286 2.46 -18.04 -20.80
CA LEU A 286 1.76 -16.75 -20.78
C LEU A 286 2.60 -15.62 -21.37
N VAL A 287 3.85 -15.46 -20.93
CA VAL A 287 4.76 -14.40 -21.40
C VAL A 287 5.00 -14.50 -22.91
N ALA A 288 5.15 -15.72 -23.44
CA ALA A 288 5.25 -15.94 -24.88
C ALA A 288 3.97 -15.51 -25.61
N GLY A 289 2.79 -15.84 -25.05
CA GLY A 289 1.50 -15.40 -25.59
C GLY A 289 1.28 -13.88 -25.54
N TRP A 290 1.91 -13.18 -24.59
CA TRP A 290 1.84 -11.72 -24.49
C TRP A 290 2.70 -10.99 -25.53
N GLY A 291 3.66 -11.67 -26.16
CA GLY A 291 4.60 -11.07 -27.10
C GLY A 291 5.63 -10.14 -26.45
N TRP A 292 5.87 -10.29 -25.14
CA TRP A 292 6.88 -9.51 -24.43
C TRP A 292 8.27 -9.84 -24.93
N GLN A 293 9.08 -8.80 -25.14
CA GLN A 293 10.48 -8.96 -25.49
C GLN A 293 11.30 -9.36 -24.26
N SER A 294 12.41 -10.07 -24.46
CA SER A 294 13.28 -10.54 -23.37
C SER A 294 13.74 -9.40 -22.45
N GLU A 295 13.98 -8.20 -23.01
CA GLU A 295 14.36 -7.00 -22.26
C GLU A 295 13.27 -6.58 -21.25
N GLN A 296 11.99 -6.69 -21.62
CA GLN A 296 10.88 -6.36 -20.72
C GLN A 296 10.82 -7.32 -19.53
N VAL A 297 11.04 -8.61 -19.78
CA VAL A 297 11.08 -9.65 -18.74
C VAL A 297 12.28 -9.42 -17.82
N GLU A 298 13.45 -9.11 -18.39
CA GLU A 298 14.66 -8.81 -17.63
C GLU A 298 14.48 -7.61 -16.70
N VAL A 299 13.84 -6.54 -17.18
CA VAL A 299 13.52 -5.37 -16.34
C VAL A 299 12.63 -5.79 -15.16
N LEU A 300 11.57 -6.58 -15.39
CA LEU A 300 10.68 -7.04 -14.32
C LEU A 300 11.40 -7.95 -13.30
N ASP A 301 12.28 -8.83 -13.75
CA ASP A 301 13.07 -9.72 -12.88
C ASP A 301 14.11 -8.96 -12.05
N ASN A 302 14.62 -7.87 -12.61
CA ASN A 302 15.53 -6.94 -11.95
C ASN A 302 14.80 -5.86 -11.14
N ARG A 303 13.55 -6.12 -10.70
CA ARG A 303 12.77 -5.22 -9.81
C ARG A 303 13.53 -4.72 -8.57
N GLN A 304 14.45 -5.51 -8.02
CA GLN A 304 15.30 -5.10 -6.90
C GLN A 304 16.29 -3.97 -7.24
N ARG A 305 16.57 -3.77 -8.53
CA ARG A 305 17.47 -2.74 -9.07
C ARG A 305 16.72 -1.59 -9.74
N TRP A 306 15.37 -1.60 -9.68
CA TRP A 306 14.58 -0.51 -10.24
C TRP A 306 14.95 0.81 -9.62
N ARG A 307 15.01 1.82 -10.47
CA ARG A 307 15.47 3.16 -10.14
C ARG A 307 14.30 4.14 -10.06
N ALA A 308 14.53 5.29 -9.44
CA ALA A 308 13.49 6.28 -9.18
C ALA A 308 12.78 6.74 -10.47
N GLU A 309 13.49 6.83 -11.59
CA GLU A 309 12.97 7.23 -12.89
C GLU A 309 12.01 6.17 -13.47
N GLU A 310 12.41 4.90 -13.44
CA GLU A 310 11.61 3.75 -13.89
C GLU A 310 10.35 3.62 -13.04
N VAL A 311 10.51 3.68 -11.71
CA VAL A 311 9.41 3.64 -10.75
C VAL A 311 8.47 4.84 -10.92
N SER A 312 8.98 6.03 -11.21
CA SER A 312 8.17 7.21 -11.49
C SER A 312 7.31 7.07 -12.75
N SER A 313 7.82 6.39 -13.77
CA SER A 313 7.04 6.07 -14.98
C SER A 313 5.90 5.11 -14.68
N LEU A 314 6.24 4.00 -14.02
CA LEU A 314 5.27 2.98 -13.65
C LEU A 314 4.21 3.50 -12.67
N ARG A 315 4.60 4.33 -11.70
CA ARG A 315 3.70 5.00 -10.76
C ARG A 315 2.59 5.75 -11.49
N ARG A 316 2.90 6.43 -12.60
CA ARG A 316 1.86 7.17 -13.35
C ARG A 316 0.76 6.25 -13.87
N VAL A 317 1.14 5.07 -14.37
CA VAL A 317 0.18 4.05 -14.85
C VAL A 317 -0.67 3.53 -13.70
N VAL A 318 -0.04 3.14 -12.58
CA VAL A 318 -0.75 2.63 -11.39
C VAL A 318 -1.68 3.68 -10.79
N VAL A 319 -1.22 4.91 -10.60
CA VAL A 319 -2.04 6.00 -10.05
C VAL A 319 -3.22 6.31 -10.97
N SER A 320 -3.02 6.25 -12.29
CA SER A 320 -4.11 6.41 -13.26
C SER A 320 -5.17 5.34 -13.09
N GLU A 321 -4.78 4.07 -12.96
CA GLU A 321 -5.70 2.94 -12.74
C GLU A 321 -6.46 3.06 -11.41
N LEU A 322 -5.76 3.35 -10.30
CA LEU A 322 -6.40 3.53 -8.98
C LEU A 322 -7.37 4.73 -9.00
N THR A 323 -7.02 5.81 -9.70
CA THR A 323 -7.91 6.97 -9.86
C THR A 323 -9.12 6.63 -10.74
N HIS A 324 -8.95 5.84 -11.79
CA HIS A 324 -10.05 5.36 -12.62
C HIS A 324 -11.03 4.50 -11.80
N SER A 325 -10.50 3.50 -11.08
CA SER A 325 -11.28 2.65 -10.18
C SER A 325 -12.02 3.46 -9.12
N TYR A 326 -11.39 4.49 -8.53
CA TYR A 326 -12.04 5.38 -7.57
C TYR A 326 -13.25 6.11 -8.18
N ARG A 327 -13.13 6.62 -9.41
CA ARG A 327 -14.24 7.31 -10.11
C ARG A 327 -15.40 6.36 -10.36
N LEU A 328 -15.11 5.15 -10.83
CA LEU A 328 -16.11 4.12 -11.05
C LEU A 328 -16.86 3.77 -9.74
N LEU A 329 -16.13 3.53 -8.65
CA LEU A 329 -16.73 3.24 -7.35
C LEU A 329 -17.56 4.42 -6.84
N SER A 330 -17.09 5.64 -7.06
CA SER A 330 -17.83 6.87 -6.71
C SER A 330 -19.10 7.04 -7.52
N GLU A 331 -19.11 6.64 -8.80
CA GLU A 331 -20.30 6.60 -9.66
C GLU A 331 -21.30 5.55 -9.15
N MET A 332 -20.84 4.32 -8.93
CA MET A 332 -21.68 3.24 -8.41
C MET A 332 -22.33 3.58 -7.06
N ALA A 333 -21.58 4.25 -6.18
CA ALA A 333 -22.09 4.72 -4.88
C ALA A 333 -23.20 5.76 -5.00
N ARG A 334 -23.18 6.62 -6.03
CA ARG A 334 -24.25 7.59 -6.29
C ARG A 334 -25.50 6.90 -6.81
N ASP A 335 -25.33 5.92 -7.69
CA ASP A 335 -26.45 5.23 -8.35
C ASP A 335 -27.18 4.24 -7.41
N HIS A 336 -26.48 3.70 -6.39
CA HIS A 336 -26.99 2.65 -5.50
C HIS A 336 -26.98 3.04 -4.01
N GLY A 337 -26.92 4.34 -3.70
CA GLY A 337 -26.62 4.87 -2.36
C GLY A 337 -27.57 4.46 -1.22
N GLU A 338 -28.82 4.08 -1.51
CA GLU A 338 -29.81 3.68 -0.49
C GLU A 338 -29.67 2.22 -0.01
N GLN A 339 -28.93 1.37 -0.75
CA GLN A 339 -28.83 -0.09 -0.48
C GLN A 339 -27.41 -0.54 -0.07
N SER A 340 -26.46 0.39 0.06
CA SER A 340 -25.07 0.07 0.37
C SER A 340 -24.78 0.09 1.87
N ALA A 341 -24.04 -0.91 2.36
CA ALA A 341 -23.45 -0.90 3.70
C ALA A 341 -22.29 0.10 3.83
N ILE A 342 -21.73 0.56 2.70
CA ILE A 342 -20.68 1.58 2.65
C ILE A 342 -21.29 2.98 2.67
N SER A 343 -20.84 3.80 3.62
CA SER A 343 -21.30 5.18 3.76
C SER A 343 -20.63 6.11 2.74
N ALA A 344 -21.29 7.22 2.38
CA ALA A 344 -20.66 8.29 1.59
C ALA A 344 -19.36 8.82 2.23
N ASN A 345 -19.23 8.70 3.56
CA ASN A 345 -18.02 9.06 4.28
C ASN A 345 -16.83 8.16 3.92
N ASP A 346 -17.04 6.87 3.67
CA ASP A 346 -15.97 5.92 3.32
C ASP A 346 -15.40 6.20 1.92
N ILE A 347 -16.26 6.58 0.96
CA ILE A 347 -15.84 7.02 -0.37
C ILE A 347 -15.03 8.31 -0.28
N ASN A 348 -15.51 9.29 0.49
CA ASN A 348 -14.78 10.56 0.70
C ASN A 348 -13.43 10.34 1.38
N LEU A 349 -13.38 9.47 2.38
CA LEU A 349 -12.17 9.08 3.09
C LEU A 349 -11.16 8.42 2.15
N LEU A 350 -11.63 7.50 1.29
CA LEU A 350 -10.80 6.86 0.27
C LEU A 350 -10.22 7.89 -0.71
N GLY A 351 -11.05 8.85 -1.16
CA GLY A 351 -10.60 9.97 -1.97
C GLY A 351 -9.50 10.78 -1.29
N ARG A 352 -9.65 11.08 0.01
CA ARG A 352 -8.63 11.77 0.81
C ARG A 352 -7.33 10.97 0.91
N LYS A 353 -7.39 9.65 1.13
CA LYS A 353 -6.19 8.78 1.14
C LYS A 353 -5.48 8.81 -0.22
N LEU A 354 -6.24 8.67 -1.31
CA LEU A 354 -5.72 8.71 -2.68
C LEU A 354 -5.03 10.05 -2.98
N TYR A 355 -5.66 11.16 -2.59
CA TYR A 355 -5.08 12.50 -2.76
C TYR A 355 -3.85 12.73 -1.88
N ALA A 356 -3.89 12.30 -0.62
CA ALA A 356 -2.74 12.37 0.29
C ALA A 356 -1.54 11.60 -0.27
N ALA A 357 -1.76 10.41 -0.83
CA ALA A 357 -0.69 9.61 -1.42
C ALA A 357 -0.17 10.17 -2.76
N PHE A 358 -1.07 10.59 -3.67
CA PHE A 358 -0.69 10.78 -5.08
C PHE A 358 -0.89 12.18 -5.66
N GLN A 359 -1.73 13.03 -5.06
CA GLN A 359 -2.00 14.35 -5.60
C GLN A 359 -0.74 15.22 -5.54
N ARG A 360 -0.42 15.85 -6.68
CA ARG A 360 0.63 16.87 -6.79
C ARG A 360 0.11 18.21 -6.30
N LYS A 361 0.85 18.86 -5.42
CA LYS A 361 0.58 20.22 -4.90
C LYS A 361 1.90 20.98 -4.88
N ALA A 362 1.86 22.30 -5.03
CA ALA A 362 3.05 23.13 -4.90
C ALA A 362 3.71 22.90 -3.53
N GLY A 363 5.03 22.70 -3.54
CA GLY A 363 5.82 22.41 -2.33
C GLY A 363 5.65 21.01 -1.73
N LYS A 364 4.63 20.22 -2.11
CA LYS A 364 4.47 18.85 -1.59
C LYS A 364 5.56 17.94 -2.13
N ILE A 365 6.19 17.17 -1.25
CA ILE A 365 7.16 16.13 -1.62
C ILE A 365 6.37 14.92 -2.14
N GLU A 366 6.53 14.62 -3.42
CA GLU A 366 5.87 13.47 -4.05
C GLU A 366 6.46 12.14 -3.56
N CYS A 367 5.59 11.21 -3.16
CA CYS A 367 5.94 9.81 -2.94
C CYS A 367 6.07 9.09 -4.29
N VAL A 368 7.30 8.70 -4.65
CA VAL A 368 7.69 8.00 -5.88
C VAL A 368 7.41 6.51 -5.77
N ASN A 369 7.69 5.90 -4.61
CA ASN A 369 7.61 4.46 -4.44
C ASN A 369 6.52 4.05 -3.43
N PRO A 370 5.24 3.97 -3.85
CA PRO A 370 4.15 3.46 -3.02
C PRO A 370 4.16 1.92 -2.95
N GLY A 371 5.33 1.32 -2.70
CA GLY A 371 5.49 -0.15 -2.69
C GLY A 371 5.68 -0.80 -4.08
N LEU A 372 6.01 -0.02 -5.11
CA LEU A 372 6.26 -0.52 -6.46
C LEU A 372 7.59 -1.26 -6.56
N ALA A 373 8.67 -0.70 -6.02
CA ALA A 373 9.99 -1.33 -5.89
C ALA A 373 10.28 -1.68 -4.41
N PRO A 374 11.04 -2.75 -4.14
CA PRO A 374 11.43 -3.11 -2.76
C PRO A 374 12.31 -2.06 -2.08
N SER A 375 13.18 -1.38 -2.84
CA SER A 375 14.05 -0.31 -2.37
C SER A 375 14.38 0.64 -3.51
N LEU A 376 14.61 1.92 -3.19
CA LEU A 376 15.19 2.92 -4.09
C LEU A 376 16.54 3.43 -3.58
N ALA A 377 17.11 2.79 -2.54
CA ALA A 377 18.35 3.25 -1.94
C ALA A 377 19.49 3.29 -2.96
N GLU A 378 20.18 4.42 -3.01
CA GLU A 378 21.33 4.63 -3.88
C GLU A 378 22.63 4.53 -3.08
N GLU A 379 23.64 3.87 -3.68
CA GLU A 379 24.96 3.72 -3.06
C GLU A 379 25.71 5.05 -3.05
N ASN A 380 25.64 5.81 -4.14
CA ASN A 380 26.14 7.17 -4.24
C ASN A 380 25.03 8.10 -4.72
N LEU A 381 25.08 9.34 -4.25
CA LEU A 381 24.30 10.45 -4.76
C LEU A 381 25.19 11.69 -4.89
N ALA A 382 25.00 12.42 -5.99
CA ALA A 382 25.72 13.65 -6.27
C ALA A 382 24.74 14.83 -6.43
N PHE A 383 24.90 15.83 -5.56
CA PHE A 383 24.13 17.07 -5.53
C PHE A 383 24.94 18.19 -6.18
N HIS A 384 24.54 18.62 -7.37
CA HIS A 384 25.29 19.58 -8.17
C HIS A 384 24.48 20.85 -8.37
N HIS A 385 25.08 22.00 -8.09
CA HIS A 385 24.52 23.28 -8.50
C HIS A 385 24.69 23.46 -10.01
N GLN A 386 23.65 23.97 -10.69
CA GLN A 386 23.64 24.10 -12.16
C GLN A 386 24.77 24.97 -12.71
N SER A 387 25.24 25.96 -11.95
CA SER A 387 26.35 26.84 -12.37
C SER A 387 27.68 26.12 -12.62
N GLU A 388 27.84 24.89 -12.14
CA GLU A 388 29.03 24.06 -12.38
C GLU A 388 29.14 23.58 -13.84
N GLN A 389 28.04 23.64 -14.60
CA GLN A 389 27.99 23.19 -16.00
C GLN A 389 28.22 24.32 -17.01
N GLY A 390 28.65 25.51 -16.56
CA GLY A 390 28.95 26.65 -17.41
C GLY A 390 27.72 27.43 -17.93
N GLU A 391 26.50 26.96 -17.62
CA GLU A 391 25.27 27.70 -17.85
C GLU A 391 24.98 28.67 -16.69
N ALA A 392 24.34 29.80 -16.98
CA ALA A 392 23.76 30.71 -15.97
C ALA A 392 22.48 30.11 -15.33
N GLY A 393 22.44 28.80 -15.18
CA GLY A 393 21.33 28.06 -14.58
C GLY A 393 21.30 28.27 -13.07
N SER A 394 20.11 28.56 -12.55
CA SER A 394 19.84 28.63 -11.12
C SER A 394 19.16 27.34 -10.67
N GLY A 395 19.74 26.65 -9.68
CA GLY A 395 19.13 25.50 -9.04
C GLY A 395 20.07 24.31 -8.88
N TRP A 396 19.48 23.19 -8.48
CA TRP A 396 20.19 21.98 -8.10
C TRP A 396 19.74 20.77 -8.91
N LEU A 397 20.70 19.90 -9.19
CA LEU A 397 20.55 18.64 -9.93
C LEU A 397 20.99 17.48 -9.04
N LEU A 398 20.24 16.39 -9.08
CA LEU A 398 20.56 15.13 -8.40
C LEU A 398 20.98 14.08 -9.41
N TYR A 399 22.13 13.45 -9.16
CA TYR A 399 22.68 12.34 -9.94
C TYR A 399 22.96 11.14 -9.02
N ARG A 400 23.05 9.93 -9.61
CA ARG A 400 23.43 8.70 -8.90
C ARG A 400 24.95 8.67 -8.69
N ASP A 401 25.70 8.50 -9.77
CA ASP A 401 27.15 8.37 -9.74
C ASP A 401 27.77 9.46 -10.61
N LEU A 402 28.23 10.53 -9.96
CA LEU A 402 28.91 11.62 -10.66
C LEU A 402 30.07 12.13 -9.81
N GLU A 403 31.28 11.68 -10.14
CA GLU A 403 32.50 12.10 -9.45
C GLU A 403 33.04 13.42 -10.01
N ALA A 404 33.14 13.52 -11.34
CA ALA A 404 33.64 14.68 -12.07
C ALA A 404 32.51 15.47 -12.74
N PRO A 405 32.46 16.81 -12.61
CA PRO A 405 31.46 17.65 -13.29
C PRO A 405 31.47 17.54 -14.82
N SER A 406 32.60 17.20 -15.44
CA SER A 406 32.73 17.00 -16.89
C SER A 406 31.81 15.91 -17.44
N ASP A 407 31.49 14.92 -16.62
CA ASP A 407 30.73 13.74 -17.04
C ASP A 407 29.21 13.96 -16.88
N ALA A 408 28.81 15.11 -16.32
CA ALA A 408 27.42 15.42 -15.99
C ALA A 408 26.51 15.47 -17.21
N PHE A 409 27.07 15.80 -18.39
CA PHE A 409 26.34 15.82 -19.66
C PHE A 409 25.85 14.43 -20.08
N TRP A 410 26.58 13.37 -19.70
CA TRP A 410 26.30 11.99 -20.10
C TRP A 410 25.49 11.21 -19.07
N GLN A 411 25.28 11.77 -17.87
CA GLN A 411 24.55 11.12 -16.78
C GLN A 411 23.10 11.60 -16.73
N PRO A 412 22.12 10.68 -16.58
CA PRO A 412 20.72 11.07 -16.42
C PRO A 412 20.52 11.81 -15.09
N VAL A 413 19.77 12.90 -15.15
CA VAL A 413 19.37 13.66 -13.95
C VAL A 413 18.18 12.95 -13.31
N ILE A 414 18.32 12.50 -12.06
CA ILE A 414 17.24 11.87 -11.29
C ILE A 414 16.16 12.91 -10.99
N ARG A 415 16.56 14.09 -10.51
CA ARG A 415 15.64 15.18 -10.15
C ARG A 415 16.31 16.55 -10.27
N ARG A 416 15.50 17.56 -10.62
CA ARG A 416 15.83 18.98 -10.59
C ARG A 416 15.02 19.69 -9.52
N SER A 417 15.61 20.66 -8.82
CA SER A 417 14.90 21.56 -7.90
C SER A 417 15.55 22.94 -7.90
N GLY A 418 14.81 23.97 -7.45
CA GLY A 418 15.33 25.31 -7.25
C GLY A 418 16.29 25.44 -6.05
N ASN A 419 16.25 24.53 -5.06
CA ASN A 419 17.09 24.61 -3.86
C ASN A 419 17.59 23.23 -3.40
N LEU A 420 18.68 23.21 -2.63
CA LEU A 420 19.31 21.99 -2.14
C LEU A 420 18.42 21.24 -1.12
N ALA A 421 17.74 21.98 -0.25
CA ALA A 421 16.92 21.41 0.81
C ALA A 421 15.79 20.52 0.25
N GLU A 422 15.16 20.92 -0.85
CA GLU A 422 14.12 20.13 -1.52
C GLU A 422 14.68 18.85 -2.11
N LEU A 423 15.86 18.86 -2.73
CA LEU A 423 16.47 17.62 -3.22
C LEU A 423 16.82 16.66 -2.09
N VAL A 424 17.33 17.17 -0.97
CA VAL A 424 17.71 16.35 0.20
C VAL A 424 16.45 15.78 0.85
N ALA A 425 15.43 16.61 1.10
CA ALA A 425 14.16 16.17 1.67
C ALA A 425 13.43 15.18 0.76
N TRP A 426 13.41 15.42 -0.56
CA TRP A 426 12.80 14.51 -1.52
C TRP A 426 13.55 13.17 -1.60
N SER A 427 14.88 13.20 -1.63
CA SER A 427 15.71 11.98 -1.68
C SER A 427 15.53 11.15 -0.41
N TYR A 428 15.45 11.80 0.76
CA TYR A 428 15.21 11.13 2.03
C TYR A 428 13.81 10.51 2.10
N CYS A 429 12.76 11.29 1.82
CA CYS A 429 11.37 10.82 1.89
C CYS A 429 11.06 9.69 0.90
N ASN A 430 11.81 9.59 -0.20
CA ASN A 430 11.68 8.52 -1.20
C ASN A 430 12.67 7.36 -0.99
N GLY A 431 13.51 7.42 0.04
CA GLY A 431 14.44 6.34 0.38
C GLY A 431 15.66 6.22 -0.51
N LEU A 432 15.95 7.21 -1.36
CA LEU A 432 17.18 7.26 -2.16
C LEU A 432 18.39 7.60 -1.28
N LEU A 433 18.21 8.58 -0.37
CA LEU A 433 19.24 9.09 0.52
C LEU A 433 19.15 8.41 1.90
N THR A 434 20.16 7.62 2.22
CA THR A 434 20.31 6.92 3.51
C THR A 434 21.61 7.32 4.21
N ARG A 435 21.79 6.93 5.48
CA ARG A 435 23.05 7.16 6.20
C ARG A 435 24.25 6.43 5.58
N SER A 436 24.01 5.35 4.84
CA SER A 436 25.04 4.60 4.10
C SER A 436 25.35 5.17 2.72
N THR A 437 24.53 6.08 2.20
CA THR A 437 24.72 6.68 0.87
C THR A 437 25.95 7.58 0.89
N ARG A 438 26.87 7.35 -0.06
CA ARG A 438 28.03 8.20 -0.29
C ARG A 438 27.58 9.46 -1.02
N LEU A 439 28.18 10.60 -0.65
CA LEU A 439 27.70 11.90 -1.10
C LEU A 439 28.81 12.64 -1.84
N ASN A 440 28.46 13.19 -3.00
CA ASN A 440 29.22 14.24 -3.67
C ASN A 440 28.38 15.53 -3.65
N VAL A 441 29.00 16.66 -3.35
CA VAL A 441 28.34 17.97 -3.35
C VAL A 441 29.22 18.93 -4.13
N ARG A 442 28.66 19.52 -5.20
CA ARG A 442 29.29 20.59 -5.98
C ARG A 442 28.44 21.84 -5.83
N SER A 443 28.93 22.80 -5.06
CA SER A 443 28.16 23.95 -4.63
C SER A 443 28.11 25.09 -5.64
N GLY A 444 28.84 25.00 -6.76
CA GLY A 444 28.96 26.11 -7.69
C GLY A 444 29.57 27.32 -7.01
N GLN A 445 28.87 28.45 -7.10
CA GLN A 445 29.24 29.68 -6.40
C GLN A 445 28.80 29.70 -4.92
N GLY A 446 28.05 28.70 -4.46
CA GLY A 446 27.62 28.57 -3.07
C GLY A 446 28.65 27.88 -2.18
N VAL A 447 28.31 27.70 -0.90
CA VAL A 447 29.20 27.11 0.13
C VAL A 447 28.74 25.75 0.64
N ALA A 448 27.74 25.15 -0.02
CA ALA A 448 27.17 23.88 0.39
C ALA A 448 28.23 22.78 0.49
N SER A 449 28.08 21.91 1.49
CA SER A 449 29.09 20.88 1.80
C SER A 449 28.46 19.52 2.07
N ILE A 450 29.27 18.45 1.96
CA ILE A 450 28.85 17.10 2.35
C ILE A 450 28.43 17.06 3.83
N SER A 451 29.13 17.77 4.72
CA SER A 451 28.76 17.85 6.14
C SER A 451 27.39 18.46 6.35
N GLU A 452 27.05 19.51 5.60
CA GLU A 452 25.73 20.15 5.68
C GLU A 452 24.62 19.21 5.20
N VAL A 453 24.82 18.47 4.09
CA VAL A 453 23.85 17.47 3.62
C VAL A 453 23.64 16.36 4.65
N ARG A 454 24.70 15.89 5.31
CA ARG A 454 24.59 14.89 6.40
C ARG A 454 23.84 15.43 7.61
N GLU A 455 24.11 16.66 8.02
CA GLU A 455 23.41 17.31 9.12
C GLU A 455 21.92 17.51 8.83
N MET A 456 21.57 17.88 7.59
CA MET A 456 20.18 17.95 7.14
C MET A 456 19.52 16.57 7.14
N LEU A 457 20.21 15.52 6.69
CA LEU A 457 19.70 14.15 6.76
C LEU A 457 19.41 13.72 8.19
N ASP A 458 20.30 14.02 9.14
CA ASP A 458 20.06 13.71 10.55
C ASP A 458 18.86 14.48 11.11
N ALA A 459 18.74 15.78 10.79
CA ALA A 459 17.59 16.60 11.18
C ALA A 459 16.27 16.06 10.59
N LEU A 460 16.26 15.72 9.30
CA LEU A 460 15.11 15.11 8.62
C LEU A 460 14.74 13.76 9.24
N SER A 461 15.73 12.94 9.62
CA SER A 461 15.49 11.63 10.23
C SER A 461 14.86 11.70 11.62
N GLY A 462 15.16 12.74 12.40
CA GLY A 462 14.47 13.04 13.66
C GLY A 462 13.10 13.70 13.45
N PHE A 463 12.94 14.43 12.35
CA PHE A 463 11.71 15.15 12.01
C PHE A 463 10.60 14.25 11.45
N VAL A 464 10.93 13.33 10.54
CA VAL A 464 9.95 12.40 9.97
C VAL A 464 10.58 11.01 9.85
N PRO A 465 10.05 10.00 10.56
CA PRO A 465 10.53 8.63 10.43
C PRO A 465 10.38 8.11 9.00
N PHE A 466 11.38 7.38 8.52
CA PHE A 466 11.31 6.65 7.26
C PHE A 466 11.03 5.16 7.51
N PRO A 467 10.17 4.49 6.71
CA PRO A 467 9.33 5.08 5.66
C PRO A 467 8.22 5.97 6.24
N VAL A 468 7.83 7.02 5.49
CA VAL A 468 6.69 7.86 5.86
C VAL A 468 5.43 7.00 5.77
N ARG A 469 4.83 6.68 6.92
CA ARG A 469 3.64 5.82 6.98
C ARG A 469 2.41 6.59 6.47
N PRO A 470 1.47 5.93 5.77
CA PRO A 470 0.17 6.51 5.46
C PRO A 470 -0.53 7.01 6.73
N ALA A 471 -1.31 8.09 6.61
CA ALA A 471 -2.11 8.58 7.72
C ALA A 471 -3.23 7.60 8.09
N GLU A 472 -3.54 7.53 9.39
CA GLU A 472 -4.64 6.73 9.91
C GLU A 472 -6.00 7.27 9.46
N ARG A 473 -7.00 6.38 9.47
CA ARG A 473 -8.37 6.67 9.05
C ARG A 473 -8.97 7.86 9.79
N GLU A 474 -8.77 7.94 11.10
CA GLU A 474 -9.26 9.00 11.98
C GLU A 474 -8.69 10.36 11.60
N ALA A 475 -7.43 10.40 11.17
CA ALA A 475 -6.76 11.62 10.75
C ALA A 475 -7.27 12.08 9.37
N LEU A 476 -7.45 11.14 8.43
CA LEU A 476 -8.02 11.39 7.11
C LEU A 476 -9.50 11.81 7.18
N ALA A 477 -10.25 11.36 8.19
CA ALA A 477 -11.64 11.76 8.41
C ALA A 477 -11.78 13.25 8.80
N ARG A 478 -10.71 13.89 9.29
CA ARG A 478 -10.66 15.31 9.67
C ARG A 478 -9.95 16.15 8.61
N GLY A 479 -10.10 17.48 8.73
CA GLY A 479 -9.36 18.43 7.90
C GLY A 479 -7.85 18.34 8.11
N VAL A 480 -7.07 18.70 7.09
CA VAL A 480 -5.62 18.80 7.17
C VAL A 480 -5.24 19.85 8.21
N ARG A 481 -4.29 19.53 9.09
CA ARG A 481 -3.67 20.47 10.02
C ARG A 481 -2.16 20.22 10.10
N PRO A 482 -1.33 21.25 10.37
CA PRO A 482 0.09 21.05 10.59
C PRO A 482 0.32 20.21 11.86
N LEU A 483 1.34 19.36 11.85
CA LEU A 483 1.79 18.62 13.03
C LEU A 483 3.16 19.11 13.50
N ARG A 484 4.11 19.22 12.56
CA ARG A 484 5.49 19.60 12.86
C ARG A 484 6.05 20.48 11.73
N ASN A 485 6.97 21.38 12.07
CA ASN A 485 7.77 22.17 11.14
C ASN A 485 9.25 22.04 11.48
N LEU A 486 10.09 21.76 10.49
CA LEU A 486 11.53 21.84 10.57
C LEU A 486 11.99 23.02 9.69
N LEU A 487 12.65 24.00 10.31
CA LEU A 487 13.21 25.16 9.63
C LEU A 487 14.70 24.93 9.41
N LEU A 488 15.10 24.72 8.17
CA LEU A 488 16.51 24.66 7.77
C LEU A 488 16.95 26.07 7.39
N ILE A 489 17.92 26.63 8.11
CA ILE A 489 18.34 28.02 7.96
C ILE A 489 19.63 28.11 7.13
N ASN A 490 19.63 28.99 6.12
CA ASN A 490 20.80 29.31 5.29
C ASN A 490 21.44 28.11 4.58
N VAL A 491 20.63 27.17 4.09
CA VAL A 491 21.14 25.97 3.42
C VAL A 491 22.01 26.34 2.21
N GLY A 492 23.29 25.99 2.25
CA GLY A 492 24.27 26.27 1.19
C GLY A 492 24.66 27.74 1.06
N VAL A 493 24.30 28.60 2.03
CA VAL A 493 24.50 30.05 2.00
C VAL A 493 25.35 30.50 3.19
N ASP A 494 26.43 31.23 2.91
CA ASP A 494 27.18 31.95 3.95
C ASP A 494 26.56 33.35 4.13
N PRO A 495 25.89 33.64 5.28
CA PRO A 495 25.30 34.96 5.53
C PRO A 495 26.35 36.10 5.58
N GLN A 496 27.64 35.76 5.66
CA GLN A 496 28.75 36.70 5.71
C GLN A 496 29.71 36.55 4.54
N SER A 497 29.28 35.98 3.41
CA SER A 497 30.13 35.77 2.22
C SER A 497 30.94 37.01 1.82
N HIS A 498 30.31 38.20 1.82
CA HIS A 498 30.96 39.48 1.52
C HIS A 498 32.15 39.86 2.43
N LEU A 499 32.21 39.32 3.64
CA LEU A 499 33.33 39.48 4.58
C LEU A 499 34.34 38.35 4.42
N THR A 500 33.85 37.11 4.33
CA THR A 500 34.67 35.91 4.15
C THR A 500 35.52 36.00 2.88
N GLU A 501 34.95 36.47 1.76
CA GLU A 501 35.65 36.72 0.49
C GLU A 501 36.79 37.74 0.63
N ARG A 502 36.69 38.66 1.59
CA ARG A 502 37.70 39.69 1.88
C ARG A 502 38.68 39.27 2.99
N GLY A 503 38.55 38.05 3.53
CA GLY A 503 39.34 37.56 4.66
C GLY A 503 39.06 38.29 5.98
N LEU A 504 37.91 38.96 6.10
CA LEU A 504 37.55 39.78 7.25
C LEU A 504 36.64 39.01 8.20
N HIS A 505 36.92 39.08 9.51
CA HIS A 505 36.03 38.61 10.56
C HIS A 505 35.60 39.79 11.44
N LYS A 506 34.29 39.98 11.62
CA LYS A 506 33.75 41.05 12.49
C LYS A 506 33.97 40.66 13.96
N LEU A 507 34.82 41.41 14.66
CA LEU A 507 34.95 41.38 16.11
C LEU A 507 33.89 42.33 16.71
N SER A 508 32.89 41.79 17.40
CA SER A 508 31.82 42.55 18.03
C SER A 508 31.41 41.89 19.34
N ALA A 509 31.09 42.68 20.37
CA ALA A 509 30.49 42.21 21.62
C ALA A 509 28.98 41.89 21.48
N ARG A 510 28.36 42.29 20.35
CA ARG A 510 26.97 41.94 20.00
C ARG A 510 26.95 40.66 19.19
N HIS A 511 26.40 39.60 19.81
CA HIS A 511 26.33 38.25 19.27
C HIS A 511 24.90 37.77 18.94
N ASP A 512 23.87 38.64 19.02
CA ASP A 512 22.51 38.27 18.59
C ASP A 512 22.50 38.06 17.06
N ALA A 513 22.07 36.87 16.63
CA ALA A 513 22.02 36.49 15.23
C ALA A 513 21.03 37.30 14.37
N LEU A 514 20.00 37.90 14.99
CA LEU A 514 19.01 38.73 14.28
C LEU A 514 19.39 40.21 14.24
N GLY A 515 20.45 40.60 14.93
CA GLY A 515 20.94 41.97 15.05
C GLY A 515 22.45 41.98 15.29
N PHE A 516 23.18 41.29 14.43
CA PHE A 516 24.59 40.97 14.60
C PHE A 516 25.46 42.21 14.35
N SER A 517 26.58 42.31 15.07
CA SER A 517 27.55 43.40 14.94
C SER A 517 26.99 44.79 15.28
N GLY A 518 27.82 45.83 15.10
CA GLY A 518 27.40 47.24 15.19
C GLY A 518 26.37 47.62 14.13
N GLY A 519 26.38 46.95 12.97
CA GLY A 519 25.47 47.18 11.84
C GLY A 519 24.06 46.62 12.00
N ARG A 520 23.78 45.81 13.04
CA ARG A 520 22.48 45.13 13.26
C ARG A 520 22.04 44.27 12.07
N GLU A 521 22.97 43.49 11.55
CA GLU A 521 22.72 42.60 10.42
C GLU A 521 21.91 41.38 10.87
N ASN A 522 20.85 41.04 10.13
CA ASN A 522 20.15 39.79 10.31
C ASN A 522 20.91 38.68 9.57
N LEU A 523 21.37 37.67 10.30
CA LEU A 523 22.12 36.54 9.72
C LEU A 523 21.20 35.49 9.10
N VAL A 524 19.88 35.62 9.18
CA VAL A 524 18.92 34.73 8.49
C VAL A 524 18.68 35.25 7.08
N VAL A 525 19.27 34.59 6.09
CA VAL A 525 19.16 34.93 4.65
C VAL A 525 18.08 34.09 3.99
N THR A 526 18.14 32.78 4.17
CA THR A 526 17.17 31.82 3.61
C THR A 526 16.58 30.92 4.70
N ILE A 527 15.35 30.47 4.47
CA ILE A 527 14.68 29.46 5.30
C ILE A 527 14.04 28.44 4.36
N ASP A 528 14.31 27.17 4.58
CA ASP A 528 13.57 26.06 3.99
C ASP A 528 12.70 25.42 5.07
N GLN A 529 11.39 25.65 4.99
CA GLN A 529 10.41 25.12 5.93
C GLN A 529 9.91 23.76 5.43
N VAL A 530 10.33 22.68 6.09
CA VAL A 530 9.76 21.34 5.91
C VAL A 530 8.58 21.19 6.87
N ALA A 531 7.40 20.88 6.35
CA ALA A 531 6.19 20.69 7.15
C ALA A 531 5.65 19.26 7.01
N LEU A 532 5.20 18.70 8.13
CA LEU A 532 4.46 17.43 8.19
C LEU A 532 3.04 17.74 8.68
N ASN A 533 2.03 17.26 7.96
CA ASN A 533 0.62 17.48 8.29
C ASN A 533 -0.10 16.22 8.79
N SER A 534 -1.35 16.36 9.24
CA SER A 534 -2.17 15.27 9.77
C SER A 534 -2.55 14.20 8.76
N TRP A 535 -2.40 14.47 7.46
CA TRP A 535 -2.54 13.46 6.41
C TRP A 535 -1.19 12.81 6.04
N HIS A 536 -0.16 13.06 6.85
CA HIS A 536 1.23 12.64 6.67
C HIS A 536 1.82 13.07 5.32
N GLU A 537 1.31 14.17 4.75
CA GLU A 537 1.98 14.81 3.61
C GLU A 537 3.17 15.61 4.13
N VAL A 538 4.33 15.42 3.49
CA VAL A 538 5.52 16.25 3.69
C VAL A 538 5.53 17.32 2.61
N SER A 539 5.76 18.57 2.99
CA SER A 539 5.97 19.67 2.06
C SER A 539 7.21 20.49 2.41
N LEU A 540 7.79 21.16 1.43
CA LEU A 540 8.86 22.11 1.60
C LEU A 540 8.47 23.45 0.97
N GLN A 541 8.63 24.52 1.73
CA GLN A 541 8.50 25.90 1.26
C GLN A 541 9.81 26.65 1.45
N HIS A 542 10.32 27.22 0.35
CA HIS A 542 11.58 27.96 0.32
C HIS A 542 11.33 29.47 0.41
N TYR A 543 12.04 30.13 1.32
CA TYR A 543 12.04 31.58 1.50
C TYR A 543 13.47 32.10 1.27
N ALA A 544 13.66 33.01 0.33
CA ALA A 544 14.99 33.57 0.02
C ALA A 544 14.98 35.03 -0.48
N SER A 545 13.84 35.72 -0.43
CA SER A 545 13.72 37.10 -0.88
C SER A 545 12.83 37.95 0.02
N GLY A 546 13.20 39.22 0.18
CA GLY A 546 12.53 40.15 1.09
C GLY A 546 12.72 39.76 2.56
N ASP A 547 11.68 39.93 3.38
CA ASP A 547 11.71 39.61 4.82
C ASP A 547 11.51 38.11 5.09
N THR A 548 12.47 37.28 4.68
CA THR A 548 12.46 35.80 4.78
C THR A 548 11.89 35.28 6.11
N LEU A 549 12.43 35.79 7.23
CA LEU A 549 12.03 35.36 8.57
C LEU A 549 10.57 35.73 8.90
N ILE A 550 10.13 36.92 8.50
CA ILE A 550 8.77 37.41 8.76
C ILE A 550 7.76 36.66 7.89
N GLN A 551 8.10 36.35 6.64
CA GLN A 551 7.25 35.56 5.75
C GLN A 551 7.03 34.15 6.31
N CYS A 552 8.10 33.46 6.71
CA CYS A 552 8.00 32.13 7.32
C CYS A 552 7.17 32.16 8.62
N LEU A 553 7.44 33.15 9.48
CA LEU A 553 6.67 33.34 10.71
C LEU A 553 5.18 33.56 10.43
N LYS A 554 4.83 34.45 9.49
CA LYS A 554 3.44 34.70 9.08
C LYS A 554 2.74 33.44 8.60
N ASN A 555 3.40 32.61 7.79
CA ASN A 555 2.81 31.38 7.28
C ASN A 555 2.53 30.37 8.40
N ILE A 556 3.45 30.22 9.35
CA ILE A 556 3.25 29.36 10.52
C ILE A 556 2.11 29.89 11.39
N LEU A 557 2.11 31.19 11.72
CA LEU A 557 1.06 31.79 12.55
C LEU A 557 -0.33 31.71 11.90
N ALA A 558 -0.41 31.93 10.58
CA ALA A 558 -1.65 31.77 9.83
C ALA A 558 -2.17 30.33 9.89
N SER A 559 -1.26 29.34 9.82
CA SER A 559 -1.63 27.93 9.96
C SER A 559 -2.13 27.59 11.37
N VAL A 560 -1.50 28.13 12.42
CA VAL A 560 -1.95 27.97 13.81
C VAL A 560 -3.28 28.66 14.07
N ALA A 561 -3.50 29.84 13.50
CA ALA A 561 -4.75 30.59 13.66
C ALA A 561 -5.99 29.84 13.15
N LEU A 562 -5.83 28.89 12.21
CA LEU A 562 -6.92 28.05 11.72
C LEU A 562 -7.38 27.00 12.76
N ASP A 563 -6.48 26.53 13.62
CA ASP A 563 -6.82 25.66 14.76
C ASP A 563 -5.87 25.94 15.94
N PRO A 564 -6.14 26.99 16.75
CA PRO A 564 -5.25 27.39 17.84
C PRO A 564 -5.02 26.32 18.92
N ARG A 565 -5.89 25.32 18.98
CA ARG A 565 -5.76 24.18 19.91
C ARG A 565 -4.67 23.20 19.49
N SER A 566 -4.21 23.27 18.25
CA SER A 566 -3.24 22.36 17.65
C SER A 566 -2.01 23.15 17.18
N VAL A 567 -1.21 23.65 18.13
CA VAL A 567 0.07 24.32 17.79
C VAL A 567 1.09 23.24 17.35
N PRO A 568 1.67 23.35 16.14
CA PRO A 568 2.63 22.37 15.65
C PRO A 568 3.98 22.53 16.34
N ASP A 569 4.71 21.42 16.49
CA ASP A 569 6.09 21.48 16.96
C ASP A 569 6.95 22.24 15.94
N ILE A 570 7.89 23.04 16.42
CA ILE A 570 8.84 23.76 15.58
C ILE A 570 10.24 23.37 16.01
N GLU A 571 11.02 22.87 15.05
CA GLU A 571 12.43 22.58 15.19
C GLU A 571 13.21 23.48 14.23
N VAL A 572 14.30 24.06 14.69
CA VAL A 572 15.17 24.88 13.86
C VAL A 572 16.56 24.27 13.79
N HIS A 573 17.04 24.10 12.57
CA HIS A 573 18.36 23.58 12.28
C HIS A 573 19.15 24.58 11.43
N GLY A 574 20.42 24.74 11.74
CA GLY A 574 21.36 25.50 10.94
C GLY A 574 22.70 24.79 10.94
N HIS A 575 23.43 24.86 9.81
CA HIS A 575 24.69 24.17 9.63
C HIS A 575 25.67 24.51 10.77
N LYS A 576 26.34 23.51 11.34
CA LYS A 576 27.18 23.71 12.55
C LYS A 576 28.38 24.63 12.30
N ARG A 577 28.82 24.79 11.05
CA ARG A 577 29.91 25.70 10.69
C ARG A 577 29.50 27.17 10.85
N GLY A 578 30.41 28.00 11.37
CA GLY A 578 30.18 29.43 11.53
C GLY A 578 29.11 29.75 12.59
N HIS A 579 28.12 30.58 12.22
CA HIS A 579 27.09 31.06 13.15
C HIS A 579 25.81 30.20 13.19
N GLY A 580 25.71 29.11 12.43
CA GLY A 580 24.43 28.39 12.24
C GLY A 580 23.78 27.87 13.53
N SER A 581 24.56 27.36 14.48
CA SER A 581 24.01 26.94 15.79
C SER A 581 23.52 28.10 16.67
N ALA A 582 24.10 29.30 16.53
CA ALA A 582 23.62 30.50 17.22
C ALA A 582 22.34 31.05 16.55
N ILE A 583 22.32 31.07 15.21
CA ILE A 583 21.15 31.45 14.41
C ILE A 583 19.96 30.54 14.74
N ALA A 584 20.15 29.22 14.68
CA ALA A 584 19.10 28.24 14.92
C ALA A 584 18.46 28.41 16.32
N ARG A 585 19.29 28.52 17.38
CA ARG A 585 18.79 28.77 18.74
C ARG A 585 18.02 30.08 18.86
N ARG A 586 18.51 31.15 18.23
CA ARG A 586 17.87 32.47 18.31
C ARG A 586 16.53 32.51 17.57
N VAL A 587 16.45 31.86 16.40
CA VAL A 587 15.21 31.70 15.63
C VAL A 587 14.23 30.82 16.38
N GLN A 588 14.67 29.69 16.94
CA GLN A 588 13.84 28.83 17.80
C GLN A 588 13.20 29.62 18.95
N ALA A 589 14.00 30.43 19.66
CA ALA A 589 13.51 31.28 20.74
C ALA A 589 12.48 32.30 20.25
N LEU A 590 12.72 32.95 19.10
CA LEU A 590 11.77 33.89 18.50
C LEU A 590 10.42 33.22 18.22
N PHE A 591 10.41 32.08 17.53
CA PHE A 591 9.18 31.36 17.20
C PHE A 591 8.44 30.92 18.47
N ALA A 592 9.16 30.40 19.47
CA ALA A 592 8.57 29.99 20.74
C ALA A 592 7.94 31.17 21.49
N ASP A 593 8.61 32.32 21.55
CA ASP A 593 8.10 33.51 22.25
C ASP A 593 6.87 34.10 21.56
N VAL A 594 6.88 34.18 20.22
CA VAL A 594 5.73 34.66 19.44
C VAL A 594 4.54 33.71 19.60
N LEU A 595 4.73 32.41 19.40
CA LEU A 595 3.65 31.45 19.59
C LEU A 595 3.10 31.47 21.02
N ARG A 596 3.97 31.61 22.03
CA ARG A 596 3.54 31.74 23.42
C ARG A 596 2.68 32.98 23.63
N GLN A 597 3.09 34.12 23.10
CA GLN A 597 2.39 35.38 23.29
C GLN A 597 1.03 35.43 22.58
N PHE A 598 0.91 34.82 21.40
CA PHE A 598 -0.31 34.88 20.60
C PHE A 598 -1.28 33.71 20.83
N PHE A 599 -0.78 32.55 21.28
CA PHE A 599 -1.59 31.32 21.35
C PHE A 599 -1.45 30.49 22.64
N ALA A 600 -0.46 30.74 23.50
CA ALA A 600 -0.32 29.99 24.76
C ALA A 600 -1.11 30.60 25.95
N GLY A 601 -1.90 31.64 25.72
CA GLY A 601 -3.03 32.02 26.57
C GLY A 601 -4.31 31.68 25.83
N GLY A 602 -5.07 30.69 26.30
CA GLY A 602 -6.34 30.27 25.70
C GLY A 602 -7.38 31.37 25.60
#